data_AF-A0A2A6NJC3-F1
#
_entry.id   AF-A0A2A6NJC3-F1
#
_cell.length_a   1.000
_cell.length_b   1.000
_cell.length_c   1.000
_cell.angle_alpha   90.00
_cell.angle_beta   90.00
_cell.angle_gamma   90.00
#
_symmetry.space_group_name_H-M   'P 1'
#
loop_
_entity.id
_entity.type
_entity.pdbx_description
1 polymer ?
#
loop_
_entity_poly.entity_id
_entity_poly.type
_entity_poly.pdbx_seq_one_letter_code
_entity_poly.pdbx_strand_id
1 'polypeptide(L)'
;MTKLELMKVKDAAKELPDHFVMDWQTIASAPFDRDLEVAVLDAGETHAVVFPCRRVLRGWVSAETAAPVAIHPTHWREWKASNSALFVALSSGIAQGGDL
;
A
#
# COMPACT_ATOMS: atom_id res chain seq x y z
N MET A 1 6.94 -7.56 45.41
CA MET A 1 5.75 -7.86 44.60
C MET A 1 4.72 -6.76 44.78
N THR A 2 4.54 -5.88 43.80
CA THR A 2 3.26 -5.17 43.57
C THR A 2 3.08 -5.01 42.06
N LYS A 3 1.98 -5.58 41.56
CA LYS A 3 1.66 -5.89 40.16
C LYS A 3 1.00 -4.71 39.42
N LEU A 4 1.35 -3.46 39.73
CA LEU A 4 0.57 -2.30 39.25
C LEU A 4 1.44 -1.10 38.79
N GLU A 5 2.41 -1.33 37.91
CA GLU A 5 3.04 -0.27 37.08
C GLU A 5 2.79 -0.53 35.58
N LEU A 6 1.66 -1.17 35.26
CA LEU A 6 1.25 -1.46 33.87
C LEU A 6 0.39 -0.34 33.25
N MET A 7 0.54 0.90 33.72
CA MET A 7 -0.17 2.07 33.22
C MET A 7 0.76 3.28 33.08
N LYS A 8 1.75 3.18 32.21
CA LYS A 8 2.37 4.36 31.59
C LYS A 8 2.42 4.16 30.08
N VAL A 9 1.23 4.00 29.48
CA VAL A 9 1.02 4.15 28.04
C VAL A 9 0.23 5.43 27.84
N LYS A 10 0.96 6.53 27.76
CA LYS A 10 0.51 7.80 27.17
C LYS A 10 1.77 8.65 27.07
N ASP A 11 1.94 9.39 25.99
CA ASP A 11 2.99 10.42 25.84
C ASP A 11 4.35 9.99 25.26
N ALA A 12 4.47 8.81 24.63
CA ALA A 12 5.63 8.50 23.76
C ALA A 12 5.30 8.48 22.25
N ALA A 13 4.06 8.83 21.87
CA ALA A 13 3.63 8.93 20.47
C ALA A 13 3.73 10.36 19.90
N LYS A 14 4.29 11.31 20.66
CA LYS A 14 4.20 12.75 20.35
C LYS A 14 5.44 13.35 19.66
N GLU A 15 6.51 12.58 19.50
CA GLU A 15 7.81 13.07 19.02
C GLU A 15 8.37 12.18 17.88
N LEU A 16 7.53 11.79 16.92
CA LEU A 16 8.01 11.25 15.64
C LEU A 16 7.56 12.19 14.51
N PRO A 17 8.46 12.63 13.62
CA PRO A 17 8.15 13.62 12.59
C PRO A 17 6.98 13.18 11.70
N ASP A 18 5.97 14.04 11.65
CA ASP A 18 4.59 13.79 11.22
C ASP A 18 4.37 13.61 9.70
N HIS A 19 5.42 13.33 8.92
CA HIS A 19 5.32 13.36 7.45
C HIS A 19 5.03 12.00 6.78
N PHE A 20 5.01 10.89 7.52
CA PHE A 20 4.83 9.55 6.93
C PHE A 20 3.74 8.67 7.57
N VAL A 21 3.06 9.10 8.64
CA VAL A 21 2.28 8.18 9.50
C VAL A 21 0.76 8.30 9.35
N MET A 22 0.21 9.39 8.82
CA MET A 22 -1.24 9.62 8.99
C MET A 22 -2.18 8.80 8.08
N ASP A 23 -1.70 8.20 6.99
CA ASP A 23 -2.55 7.46 6.04
C ASP A 23 -2.35 5.93 6.06
N TRP A 24 -1.35 5.40 6.77
CA TRP A 24 -1.03 3.97 6.77
C TRP A 24 -1.73 3.22 7.92
N GLN A 25 -2.40 2.13 7.56
CA GLN A 25 -3.13 1.22 8.44
C GLN A 25 -2.35 -0.09 8.60
N THR A 26 -2.54 -0.81 9.71
CA THR A 26 -1.90 -2.12 9.93
C THR A 26 -2.38 -3.16 8.91
N ILE A 27 -1.50 -4.00 8.36
CA ILE A 27 -1.89 -5.00 7.34
C ILE A 27 -3.00 -5.95 7.78
N ALA A 28 -3.13 -6.22 9.09
CA ALA A 28 -4.17 -7.08 9.64
C ALA A 28 -5.59 -6.57 9.31
N SER A 29 -5.79 -5.25 9.30
CA SER A 29 -7.08 -4.60 9.00
C SER A 29 -7.35 -4.41 7.52
N ALA A 30 -6.43 -4.84 6.63
CA ALA A 30 -6.59 -4.65 5.21
C ALA A 30 -7.85 -5.36 4.69
N PRO A 31 -8.77 -4.64 4.02
CA PRO A 31 -9.97 -5.22 3.46
C PRO A 31 -9.62 -6.18 2.32
N PHE A 32 -10.47 -7.18 2.14
CA PHE A 32 -10.42 -8.04 0.96
C PHE A 32 -10.97 -7.31 -0.27
N ASP A 33 -10.45 -7.67 -1.44
CA ASP A 33 -10.99 -7.25 -2.74
C ASP A 33 -11.08 -5.73 -2.96
N ARG A 34 -10.18 -4.97 -2.33
CA ARG A 34 -9.98 -3.53 -2.59
C ARG A 34 -8.59 -3.28 -3.14
N ASP A 35 -8.48 -2.27 -4.00
CA ASP A 35 -7.20 -1.78 -4.50
C ASP A 35 -6.49 -0.99 -3.40
N LEU A 36 -5.41 -1.57 -2.89
CA LEU A 36 -4.63 -1.00 -1.80
C LEU A 36 -3.21 -0.70 -2.25
N GLU A 37 -2.68 0.41 -1.76
CA GLU A 37 -1.23 0.58 -1.71
C GLU A 37 -0.74 -0.15 -0.47
N VAL A 38 0.28 -0.99 -0.60
CA VAL A 38 0.84 -1.79 0.50
C VAL A 38 2.30 -1.45 0.69
N ALA A 39 2.77 -1.52 1.93
CA ALA A 39 4.15 -1.23 2.26
C ALA A 39 4.81 -2.34 3.08
N VAL A 40 6.07 -2.61 2.80
CA VAL A 40 6.92 -3.56 3.51
C VAL A 40 7.87 -2.75 4.40
N LEU A 41 8.04 -3.19 5.64
CA LEU A 41 9.08 -2.64 6.51
C LEU A 41 10.35 -3.44 6.27
N ASP A 42 11.40 -2.79 5.78
CA ASP A 42 12.72 -3.38 5.59
C ASP A 42 13.78 -2.50 6.24
N ALA A 43 14.64 -3.09 7.08
CA ALA A 43 15.65 -2.36 7.85
C ALA A 43 15.16 -1.12 8.65
N GLY A 44 13.87 -1.07 9.01
CA GLY A 44 13.26 0.09 9.70
C GLY A 44 12.71 1.16 8.76
N GLU A 45 12.87 0.99 7.45
CA GLU A 45 12.32 1.86 6.41
C GLU A 45 11.07 1.24 5.77
N THR A 46 10.06 2.07 5.52
CA THR A 46 8.79 1.64 4.94
C THR A 46 8.83 1.83 3.42
N HIS A 47 8.80 0.72 2.69
CA HIS A 47 8.84 0.70 1.22
C HIS A 47 7.45 0.39 0.66
N ALA A 48 6.84 1.39 0.02
CA ALA A 48 5.55 1.22 -0.66
C ALA A 48 5.72 0.51 -2.01
N VAL A 49 4.78 -0.39 -2.32
CA VAL A 49 4.68 -1.03 -3.62
C VAL A 49 4.04 -0.06 -4.61
N VAL A 50 4.69 0.15 -5.75
CA VAL A 50 4.33 1.19 -6.75
C VAL A 50 3.12 0.83 -7.63
N PHE A 51 2.41 -0.25 -7.32
CA PHE A 51 1.23 -0.72 -8.05
C PHE A 51 0.14 -1.18 -7.07
N PRO A 52 -1.14 -1.07 -7.45
CA PRO A 52 -2.24 -1.46 -6.59
C PRO A 52 -2.25 -2.98 -6.35
N CYS A 53 -2.43 -3.37 -5.09
CA CYS A 53 -2.51 -4.76 -4.65
C CYS A 53 -3.87 -5.06 -4.03
N ARG A 54 -4.43 -6.25 -4.26
CA ARG A 54 -5.63 -6.74 -3.59
C ARG A 54 -5.31 -7.89 -2.65
N ARG A 55 -5.92 -7.86 -1.47
CA ARG A 55 -5.92 -8.99 -0.54
C ARG A 55 -6.97 -10.01 -0.98
N VAL A 56 -6.54 -11.25 -1.16
CA VAL A 56 -7.38 -12.43 -1.47
C VAL A 56 -7.15 -13.52 -0.43
N LEU A 57 -7.97 -14.58 -0.44
CA LEU A 57 -7.86 -15.69 0.53
C LEU A 57 -6.47 -16.35 0.57
N ARG A 58 -5.77 -16.40 -0.58
CA ARG A 58 -4.45 -17.04 -0.71
C ARG A 58 -3.27 -16.07 -0.54
N GLY A 59 -3.50 -14.79 -0.26
CA GLY A 59 -2.44 -13.79 -0.12
C GLY A 59 -2.74 -12.51 -0.89
N TRP A 60 -1.76 -12.06 -1.68
CA TRP A 60 -1.83 -10.80 -2.42
C TRP A 60 -1.74 -11.04 -3.92
N VAL A 61 -2.50 -10.25 -4.68
CA VAL A 61 -2.44 -10.20 -6.14
C VAL A 61 -2.29 -8.77 -6.61
N SER A 62 -1.66 -8.56 -7.75
CA SER A 62 -1.71 -7.26 -8.44
C SER A 62 -3.14 -6.99 -8.87
N ALA A 63 -3.66 -5.79 -8.59
CA ALA A 63 -4.98 -5.39 -9.04
C ALA A 63 -5.05 -5.22 -10.57
N GLU A 64 -3.91 -4.97 -11.21
CA GLU A 64 -3.81 -4.73 -12.66
C GLU A 64 -3.79 -6.03 -13.45
N THR A 65 -3.02 -7.03 -13.01
CA THR A 65 -2.77 -8.27 -13.76
C THR A 65 -3.43 -9.49 -13.14
N ALA A 66 -3.97 -9.38 -11.92
CA ALA A 66 -4.42 -10.50 -11.08
C ALA A 66 -3.33 -11.55 -10.79
N ALA A 67 -2.06 -11.27 -11.12
CA ALA A 67 -0.96 -12.17 -10.84
C ALA A 67 -0.64 -12.22 -9.34
N PRO A 68 -0.30 -13.39 -8.76
CA PRO A 68 0.15 -13.49 -7.37
C PRO A 68 1.39 -12.65 -7.11
N VAL A 69 1.41 -11.96 -5.97
CA VAL A 69 2.53 -11.12 -5.54
C VAL A 69 3.10 -11.71 -4.25
N ALA A 70 4.36 -12.14 -4.30
CA ALA A 70 5.06 -12.72 -3.17
C ALA A 70 5.62 -11.62 -2.24
N ILE A 71 4.73 -10.97 -1.49
CA ILE A 71 5.07 -9.91 -0.54
C ILE A 71 4.54 -10.20 0.86
N HIS A 72 5.23 -9.66 1.86
CA HIS A 72 4.81 -9.66 3.27
C HIS A 72 4.63 -8.22 3.76
N PRO A 73 3.56 -7.55 3.34
CA PRO A 73 3.31 -6.17 3.72
C PRO A 73 3.03 -6.05 5.22
N THR A 74 3.40 -4.91 5.78
CA THR A 74 3.23 -4.55 7.20
C THR A 74 2.15 -3.49 7.37
N HIS A 75 1.99 -2.64 6.36
CA HIS A 75 1.02 -1.55 6.33
C HIS A 75 0.28 -1.50 4.99
N TRP A 76 -0.89 -0.86 4.99
CA TRP A 76 -1.68 -0.60 3.80
C TRP A 76 -2.34 0.78 3.86
N ARG A 77 -2.73 1.32 2.72
CA ARG A 77 -3.64 2.47 2.61
C ARG A 77 -4.48 2.35 1.34
N GLU A 78 -5.49 3.19 1.20
CA GLU A 78 -6.26 3.21 -0.04
C GLU A 78 -5.39 3.64 -1.22
N TRP A 79 -5.48 2.90 -2.32
CA TRP A 79 -4.79 3.26 -3.54
C TRP A 79 -5.36 4.58 -4.08
N LYS A 80 -4.55 5.64 -4.08
CA LYS A 80 -4.91 6.92 -4.70
C LYS A 80 -4.54 6.85 -6.18
N ALA A 81 -5.51 6.54 -7.04
CA ALA A 81 -5.32 6.42 -8.50
C ALA A 81 -4.89 7.72 -9.22
N SER A 82 -4.50 8.76 -8.49
CA SER A 82 -4.24 10.11 -9.00
C SER A 82 -2.92 10.29 -9.76
N ASN A 83 -2.09 9.24 -9.93
CA ASN A 83 -0.79 9.38 -10.62
C ASN A 83 -0.53 8.40 -11.78
N SER A 84 -1.44 7.47 -12.11
CA SER A 84 -1.23 6.50 -13.21
C SER A 84 -1.88 6.89 -14.54
N ALA A 85 -2.78 7.89 -14.54
CA ALA A 85 -3.51 8.30 -15.75
C ALA A 85 -2.61 8.97 -16.83
N LEU A 86 -1.39 9.39 -16.49
CA LEU A 86 -0.46 9.96 -17.48
C LEU A 86 0.26 8.91 -18.33
N PHE A 87 0.30 7.63 -17.92
CA PHE A 87 0.98 6.59 -18.71
C PHE A 87 0.04 5.88 -19.70
N VAL A 88 -1.25 5.75 -19.36
CA VAL A 88 -2.24 5.08 -20.24
C VAL A 88 -2.69 5.99 -21.39
N ALA A 89 -2.65 7.31 -21.21
CA ALA A 89 -3.08 8.27 -22.24
C ALA A 89 -2.07 8.44 -23.40
N LEU A 90 -0.80 8.02 -23.24
CA LEU A 90 0.22 8.19 -24.28
C LEU A 90 0.41 6.95 -25.19
N SER A 91 -0.15 5.78 -24.84
CA SER A 91 -0.06 4.58 -25.69
C SER A 91 -1.24 4.41 -26.65
N SER A 92 -2.28 5.24 -26.57
CA SER A 92 -3.52 5.05 -27.35
C SER A 92 -3.58 5.88 -28.65
N GLY A 93 -2.46 6.35 -29.19
CA GLY A 93 -2.51 7.40 -30.22
C GLY A 93 -1.41 7.43 -31.28
N ILE A 94 -0.95 6.30 -31.84
CA ILE A 94 -0.39 6.31 -33.21
C ILE A 94 -0.75 5.01 -33.93
N ALA A 95 -2.00 4.93 -34.40
CA ALA A 95 -2.34 4.08 -35.55
C ALA A 95 -2.76 5.03 -36.68
N GLN A 96 -1.80 5.70 -37.32
CA GLN A 96 -2.04 6.24 -38.66
C GLN A 96 -2.00 5.06 -39.62
N GLY A 97 -3.17 4.81 -40.21
CA GLY A 97 -3.45 3.69 -41.09
C GLY A 97 -2.50 3.60 -42.28
N GLY A 98 -2.27 2.35 -42.69
CA GLY A 98 -1.91 2.05 -44.06
C GLY A 98 -3.17 1.90 -44.93
N ASP A 99 -2.91 1.91 -46.24
CA ASP A 99 -3.74 1.48 -47.37
C ASP A 99 -4.61 2.54 -48.08
N LEU A 100 -4.01 3.30 -49.01
CA LEU A 100 -3.99 3.04 -50.48
C LEU A 100 -3.33 4.21 -51.24
#